data_AF-A0PMX0-F1
#
_entry.id   AF-A0PMX0-F1
#
_cell.length_a   1.000
_cell.length_b   1.000
_cell.length_c   1.000
_cell.angle_alpha   90.00
_cell.angle_beta   90.00
_cell.angle_gamma   90.00
#
_symmetry.space_group_name_H-M   'P 1'
#
loop_
_entity.id
_entity.type
_entity.pdbx_description
1 polymer ?
#
loop_
_entity_poly.entity_id
_entity_poly.type
_entity_poly.pdbx_seq_one_letter_code
_entity_poly.pdbx_strand_id
1 'polypeptide(L)'
;MVRCRHRQGIAAALVPGRGIAGVRGSAGGRAAAVIGSAHHEAVARVDELVLAIGPKLGAPSINRRDVVLVTGPWLAGTSSVITALRRRLPQHRFVESPRLGAGAVPTVVVFVVSAATPMTESDCALLDAAAGHTDVVIAAVTKIDLHRTWREVLAANRAKLAAHAPRYGAVPWVGVAAAPQLGPPGVDDLVATVRTELAAPDIARRNRLRAWHAGLLLAGQRFNRDAAGAGRRARVDGLREERGSVLQRRRQDRTGRTIALRGQIQQARVQLCYFARSRCASVRTELQEDIAGLARQRLADFQSYARGRIDEIVTEVGDGITAQLVEVSREMSLPVDFPPADPLPAVAMPAPPLASRRLETRLMMVLGVGFGLGVALTLSRLLAGLAPGLDLGLTLAGILGCVVVGLAVALWVVRTRALLADRAVLERWTADVLSSLGCTLEQLVASRVLAAETLLATALWGSDEAANARAAAQVSAIDSELREHARAAARAAARRDREMPTIRAALEAVCAELGESGTSSGTATPGTATAGGGAGLPRHSEANGRDFGS
;
A
#
# COMPACT_ATOMS: atom_id res chain seq x y z
N MET A 1 -29.75 15.09 -25.57
CA MET A 1 -30.35 14.14 -26.53
C MET A 1 -30.59 12.84 -25.78
N VAL A 2 -31.78 12.27 -25.58
CA VAL A 2 -33.12 12.47 -26.13
C VAL A 2 -34.14 12.32 -24.98
N ARG A 3 -35.18 13.16 -25.04
CA ARG A 3 -36.33 13.23 -24.13
C ARG A 3 -37.29 12.06 -24.35
N CYS A 4 -37.92 11.58 -23.29
CA CYS A 4 -39.29 11.08 -23.35
C CYS A 4 -40.18 11.89 -22.38
N ARG A 5 -41.23 12.47 -22.95
CA ARG A 5 -42.21 13.37 -22.34
C ARG A 5 -43.59 12.74 -22.54
N HIS A 6 -44.50 13.04 -21.62
CA HIS A 6 -45.97 12.96 -21.67
C HIS A 6 -46.68 11.62 -21.43
N ARG A 7 -47.50 11.60 -20.38
CA ARG A 7 -48.95 11.82 -20.53
C ARG A 7 -49.59 12.43 -19.27
N GLN A 8 -50.42 13.44 -19.51
CA GLN A 8 -51.33 14.14 -18.58
C GLN A 8 -52.70 13.43 -18.49
N GLY A 9 -53.46 13.81 -17.45
CA GLY A 9 -54.92 13.68 -17.36
C GLY A 9 -55.36 12.52 -16.48
N ILE A 10 -56.29 12.62 -15.53
CA ILE A 10 -57.45 13.51 -15.42
C ILE A 10 -57.78 13.66 -13.93
N ALA A 11 -58.01 14.90 -13.50
CA ALA A 11 -58.66 15.22 -12.23
C ALA A 11 -60.19 15.12 -12.44
N ALA A 12 -60.87 14.36 -11.58
CA ALA A 12 -62.33 14.38 -11.47
C ALA A 12 -62.70 14.71 -10.02
N ALA A 13 -63.24 15.91 -9.84
CA ALA A 13 -63.91 16.35 -8.64
C ALA A 13 -65.26 15.61 -8.50
N LEU A 14 -65.58 15.15 -7.29
CA LEU A 14 -66.97 14.87 -6.92
C LEU A 14 -67.22 15.41 -5.50
N VAL A 15 -68.06 16.44 -5.45
CA VAL A 15 -68.66 17.06 -4.25
C VAL A 15 -69.78 16.15 -3.73
N PRO A 16 -70.10 16.14 -2.42
CA PRO A 16 -70.76 15.02 -1.74
C PRO A 16 -72.29 15.07 -1.83
N GLY A 17 -72.89 13.88 -2.00
CA GLY A 17 -74.31 13.65 -1.90
C GLY A 17 -74.79 13.63 -0.44
N ARG A 18 -75.83 14.40 -0.18
CA ARG A 18 -76.47 14.66 1.12
C ARG A 18 -77.55 13.61 1.39
N GLY A 19 -77.46 12.98 2.57
CA GLY A 19 -78.60 12.57 3.40
C GLY A 19 -79.14 11.15 3.20
N ILE A 20 -79.03 10.31 4.24
CA ILE A 20 -80.19 9.69 4.91
C ILE A 20 -79.88 9.61 6.41
N ALA A 21 -80.71 10.29 7.21
CA ALA A 21 -80.70 10.18 8.66
C ALA A 21 -81.28 8.82 9.07
N GLY A 22 -80.44 7.99 9.70
CA GLY A 22 -80.83 6.78 10.40
C GLY A 22 -80.44 6.91 11.87
N VAL A 23 -81.39 7.34 12.69
CA VAL A 23 -81.26 7.37 14.15
C VAL A 23 -81.16 5.93 14.66
N ARG A 24 -79.99 5.52 15.17
CA ARG A 24 -79.81 4.44 16.16
C ARG A 24 -78.41 4.48 16.77
N GLY A 25 -78.33 4.72 18.08
CA GLY A 25 -77.20 4.34 18.94
C GLY A 25 -76.20 5.43 19.36
N SER A 26 -76.62 6.49 20.07
CA SER A 26 -75.72 7.56 20.56
C SER A 26 -74.86 7.16 21.79
N ALA A 27 -75.03 5.96 22.35
CA ALA A 27 -74.27 5.52 23.53
C ALA A 27 -72.85 4.98 23.19
N GLY A 28 -72.65 4.35 22.02
CA GLY A 28 -71.36 3.78 21.63
C GLY A 28 -70.33 4.81 21.14
N GLY A 29 -70.80 5.86 20.45
CA GLY A 29 -69.93 6.92 19.92
C GLY A 29 -69.33 7.82 21.01
N ARG A 30 -70.08 8.10 22.08
CA ARG A 30 -69.56 8.85 23.24
C ARG A 30 -68.52 8.05 24.02
N ALA A 31 -68.76 6.76 24.28
CA ALA A 31 -67.79 5.91 24.98
C ALA A 31 -66.49 5.73 24.19
N ALA A 32 -66.57 5.49 22.88
CA ALA A 32 -65.38 5.38 22.02
C ALA A 32 -64.59 6.70 21.93
N ALA A 33 -65.27 7.85 21.85
CA ALA A 33 -64.62 9.16 21.85
C ALA A 33 -63.95 9.49 23.19
N VAL A 34 -64.57 9.12 24.32
CA VAL A 34 -64.03 9.31 25.68
C VAL A 34 -62.82 8.40 25.95
N ILE A 35 -62.85 7.15 25.47
CA ILE A 35 -61.69 6.25 25.55
C ILE A 35 -60.55 6.79 24.69
N GLY A 36 -60.85 7.27 23.48
CA GLY A 36 -59.90 7.93 22.59
C GLY A 36 -59.23 9.15 23.23
N SER A 37 -59.99 10.02 23.89
CA SER A 37 -59.42 11.21 24.56
C SER A 37 -58.55 10.84 25.77
N ALA A 38 -58.96 9.86 26.58
CA ALA A 38 -58.17 9.38 27.72
C ALA A 38 -56.84 8.74 27.27
N HIS A 39 -56.84 8.02 26.14
CA HIS A 39 -55.61 7.45 25.55
C HIS A 39 -54.65 8.55 25.09
N HIS A 40 -55.15 9.61 24.44
CA HIS A 40 -54.33 10.73 24.01
C HIS A 40 -53.73 11.48 25.20
N GLU A 41 -54.50 11.69 26.27
CA GLU A 41 -54.03 12.35 27.48
C GLU A 41 -52.95 11.53 28.20
N ALA A 42 -53.12 10.20 28.27
CA ALA A 42 -52.12 9.31 28.84
C ALA A 42 -50.80 9.30 28.03
N VAL A 43 -50.89 9.38 26.70
CA VAL A 43 -49.72 9.52 25.82
C VAL A 43 -49.02 10.86 26.05
N ALA A 44 -49.78 11.95 26.14
CA ALA A 44 -49.24 13.30 26.38
C ALA A 44 -48.50 13.39 27.72
N ARG A 45 -49.05 12.82 28.81
CA ARG A 45 -48.38 12.79 30.11
C ARG A 45 -47.04 12.05 30.11
N VAL A 46 -46.94 10.94 29.36
CA VAL A 46 -45.67 10.21 29.21
C VAL A 46 -44.66 11.05 28.43
N ASP A 47 -45.11 11.74 27.38
CA ASP A 47 -44.25 12.63 26.61
C ASP A 47 -43.74 13.79 27.48
N GLU A 48 -44.61 14.40 28.29
CA GLU A 48 -44.24 15.44 29.25
C GLU A 48 -43.22 14.93 30.29
N LEU A 49 -43.41 13.72 30.83
CA LEU A 49 -42.48 13.10 31.79
C LEU A 49 -41.06 12.98 31.20
N VAL A 50 -40.94 12.48 29.96
CA VAL A 50 -39.62 12.31 29.34
C VAL A 50 -39.04 13.65 28.89
N LEU A 51 -39.87 14.56 28.38
CA LEU A 51 -39.45 15.88 27.94
C LEU A 51 -39.05 16.80 29.10
N ALA A 52 -39.60 16.60 30.31
CA ALA A 52 -39.17 17.30 31.51
C ALA A 52 -37.71 16.97 31.89
N ILE A 53 -37.27 15.74 31.63
CA ILE A 53 -35.88 15.30 31.86
C ILE A 53 -34.95 15.83 30.76
N GLY A 54 -35.44 15.80 29.51
CA GLY A 54 -34.66 16.22 28.34
C GLY A 54 -35.55 16.87 27.29
N PRO A 55 -35.69 18.21 27.27
CA PRO A 55 -36.60 18.88 26.33
C PRO A 55 -36.15 18.78 24.87
N LYS A 56 -34.88 18.42 24.64
CA LYS A 56 -34.32 18.17 23.31
C LYS A 56 -34.54 16.73 22.81
N LEU A 57 -35.06 15.84 23.65
CA LEU A 57 -35.38 14.47 23.27
C LEU A 57 -36.61 14.52 22.35
N GLY A 58 -36.45 14.07 21.10
CA GLY A 58 -37.59 14.00 20.17
C GLY A 58 -38.55 12.88 20.58
N ALA A 59 -39.85 13.18 20.65
CA ALA A 59 -40.87 12.18 20.91
C ALA A 59 -40.84 11.05 19.86
N PRO A 60 -41.05 9.78 20.25
CA PRO A 60 -40.95 8.66 19.34
C PRO A 60 -42.03 8.76 18.25
N SER A 61 -41.58 8.87 17.00
CA SER A 61 -42.41 8.93 15.80
C SER A 61 -42.79 7.52 15.36
N ILE A 62 -43.75 6.91 16.06
CA ILE A 62 -44.28 5.58 15.74
C ILE A 62 -45.69 5.66 15.19
N ASN A 63 -45.98 4.92 14.13
CA ASN A 63 -47.33 4.78 13.60
C ASN A 63 -48.04 3.63 14.30
N ARG A 64 -48.64 3.91 15.47
CA ARG A 64 -49.41 2.91 16.20
C ARG A 64 -50.75 2.67 15.53
N ARG A 65 -51.07 1.41 15.29
CA ARG A 65 -52.36 0.98 14.73
C ARG A 65 -53.14 0.24 15.80
N ASP A 66 -54.44 0.48 15.83
CA ASP A 66 -55.35 -0.24 16.73
C ASP A 66 -55.60 -1.67 16.22
N VAL A 67 -54.57 -2.50 16.34
CA VAL A 67 -54.52 -3.88 15.86
C VAL A 67 -53.79 -4.76 16.85
N VAL A 68 -54.23 -6.02 16.92
CA VAL A 68 -53.54 -7.08 17.65
C VAL A 68 -52.67 -7.84 16.66
N LEU A 69 -51.36 -7.81 16.88
CA LEU A 69 -50.39 -8.60 16.11
C LEU A 69 -50.38 -10.02 16.67
N VAL A 70 -50.65 -11.01 15.82
CA VAL A 70 -50.44 -12.43 16.17
C VAL A 70 -49.22 -12.93 15.42
N THR A 71 -48.21 -13.36 16.15
CA THR A 71 -46.92 -13.78 15.58
C THR A 71 -46.34 -14.94 16.36
N GLY A 72 -45.42 -15.69 15.76
CA GLY A 72 -44.83 -16.87 16.37
C GLY A 72 -43.91 -17.60 15.41
N PRO A 73 -43.19 -18.63 15.90
CA PRO A 73 -42.31 -19.45 15.09
C PRO A 73 -43.06 -20.16 13.96
N TRP A 74 -42.30 -20.64 12.96
CA TRP A 74 -42.90 -21.36 11.83
C TRP A 74 -43.66 -22.59 12.34
N LEU A 75 -44.84 -22.84 11.75
CA LEU A 75 -45.78 -23.90 12.15
C LEU A 75 -46.33 -23.82 13.59
N ALA A 76 -46.21 -22.67 14.29
CA ALA A 76 -46.82 -22.47 15.60
C ALA A 76 -48.36 -22.39 15.56
N GLY A 77 -48.99 -22.34 14.39
CA GLY A 77 -50.47 -22.28 14.26
C GLY A 77 -51.06 -20.87 14.41
N THR A 78 -50.28 -19.83 14.13
CA THR A 78 -50.69 -18.41 14.17
C THR A 78 -51.95 -18.13 13.35
N SER A 79 -52.04 -18.65 12.12
CA SER A 79 -53.20 -18.43 11.24
C SER A 79 -54.49 -19.04 11.78
N SER A 80 -54.42 -20.20 12.43
CA SER A 80 -55.56 -20.83 13.10
C SER A 80 -56.02 -20.00 14.30
N VAL A 81 -55.07 -19.50 15.10
CA VAL A 81 -55.35 -18.59 16.24
C VAL A 81 -56.04 -17.31 15.77
N ILE A 82 -55.54 -16.67 14.70
CA ILE A 82 -56.16 -15.46 14.13
C ILE A 82 -57.58 -15.73 13.65
N THR A 83 -57.79 -16.85 12.97
CA THR A 83 -59.12 -17.24 12.47
C THR A 83 -60.10 -17.45 13.62
N ALA A 84 -59.66 -18.05 14.73
CA ALA A 84 -60.48 -18.17 15.93
C ALA A 84 -60.76 -16.80 16.59
N LEU A 85 -59.73 -15.97 16.77
CA LEU A 85 -59.87 -14.64 17.39
C LEU A 85 -60.79 -13.72 16.59
N ARG A 86 -60.69 -13.68 15.25
CA ARG A 86 -61.58 -12.87 14.40
C ARG A 86 -63.05 -13.29 14.50
N ARG A 87 -63.33 -14.58 14.68
CA ARG A 87 -64.70 -15.08 14.86
C ARG A 87 -65.29 -14.70 16.23
N ARG A 88 -64.46 -14.68 17.29
CA ARG A 88 -64.90 -14.43 18.67
C ARG A 88 -64.87 -12.94 19.06
N LEU A 89 -64.02 -12.15 18.43
CA LEU A 89 -63.83 -10.72 18.68
C LEU A 89 -63.89 -9.91 17.37
N PRO A 90 -65.03 -9.90 16.64
CA PRO A 90 -65.14 -9.25 15.33
C PRO A 90 -64.92 -7.72 15.37
N GLN A 91 -65.06 -7.10 16.53
CA GLN A 91 -64.84 -5.67 16.75
C GLN A 91 -63.36 -5.26 16.76
N HIS A 92 -62.42 -6.22 16.86
CA HIS A 92 -60.97 -5.94 16.88
C HIS A 92 -60.27 -6.50 15.63
N ARG A 93 -59.24 -5.79 15.18
CA ARG A 93 -58.47 -6.19 13.99
C ARG A 93 -57.24 -7.01 14.37
N PHE A 94 -57.22 -8.28 13.96
CA PHE A 94 -56.11 -9.20 14.14
C PHE A 94 -55.28 -9.33 12.85
N VAL A 95 -53.95 -9.26 12.96
CA VAL A 95 -53.04 -9.21 11.81
C VAL A 95 -51.81 -10.09 12.06
N GLU A 96 -51.29 -10.76 11.02
CA GLU A 96 -49.99 -11.46 11.08
C GLU A 96 -48.85 -10.47 10.80
N SER A 97 -47.64 -10.82 11.24
CA SER A 97 -46.42 -10.02 11.06
C SER A 97 -46.25 -9.43 9.63
N PRO A 98 -46.44 -10.19 8.53
CA PRO A 98 -46.28 -9.65 7.17
C PRO A 98 -47.33 -8.60 6.77
N ARG A 99 -48.47 -8.57 7.46
CA ARG A 99 -49.65 -7.76 7.09
C ARG A 99 -49.81 -6.49 7.95
N LEU A 100 -48.97 -6.30 8.97
CA LEU A 100 -49.01 -5.13 9.85
C LEU A 100 -48.64 -3.83 9.10
N GLY A 101 -47.80 -3.95 8.06
CA GLY A 101 -47.25 -2.84 7.27
C GLY A 101 -45.92 -2.34 7.83
N ALA A 102 -44.98 -1.97 6.96
CA ALA A 102 -43.66 -1.50 7.38
C ALA A 102 -43.76 -0.27 8.30
N GLY A 103 -43.13 -0.33 9.48
CA GLY A 103 -43.11 0.77 10.45
C GLY A 103 -44.39 0.95 11.28
N ALA A 104 -45.40 0.09 11.11
CA ALA A 104 -46.59 0.10 11.96
C ALA A 104 -46.34 -0.69 13.26
N VAL A 105 -46.88 -0.19 14.37
CA VAL A 105 -46.73 -0.78 15.71
C VAL A 105 -48.09 -1.25 16.22
N PRO A 106 -48.23 -2.48 16.74
CA PRO A 106 -49.51 -2.98 17.24
C PRO A 106 -49.81 -2.47 18.66
N THR A 107 -51.09 -2.53 19.06
CA THR A 107 -51.52 -2.23 20.43
C THR A 107 -51.23 -3.40 21.38
N VAL A 108 -51.33 -4.63 20.89
CA VAL A 108 -51.10 -5.88 21.64
C VAL A 108 -50.37 -6.88 20.75
N VAL A 109 -49.46 -7.66 21.31
CA VAL A 109 -48.82 -8.80 20.64
C VAL A 109 -49.30 -10.10 21.28
N VAL A 110 -49.92 -10.98 20.49
CA VAL A 110 -50.17 -12.37 20.86
C VAL A 110 -49.05 -13.22 20.25
N PHE A 111 -48.18 -13.73 21.12
CA PHE A 111 -47.06 -14.56 20.74
C PHE A 111 -47.44 -16.04 20.84
N VAL A 112 -47.41 -16.73 19.72
CA VAL A 112 -47.93 -18.10 19.58
C VAL A 112 -46.77 -19.07 19.45
N VAL A 113 -46.75 -20.10 20.28
CA VAL A 113 -45.75 -21.18 20.24
C VAL A 113 -46.43 -22.55 20.27
N SER A 114 -45.85 -23.55 19.61
CA SER A 114 -46.42 -24.90 19.55
C SER A 114 -46.15 -25.66 20.85
N ALA A 115 -47.11 -26.43 21.35
CA ALA A 115 -46.91 -27.37 22.47
C ALA A 115 -45.96 -28.54 22.13
N ALA A 116 -45.55 -28.67 20.87
CA ALA A 116 -44.68 -29.75 20.42
C ALA A 116 -43.28 -29.71 21.06
N THR A 117 -42.71 -28.52 21.25
CA THR A 117 -41.34 -28.33 21.75
C THR A 117 -41.21 -27.03 22.53
N PRO A 118 -40.33 -26.97 23.54
CA PRO A 118 -39.99 -25.71 24.20
C PRO A 118 -39.39 -24.67 23.24
N MET A 119 -39.52 -23.39 23.60
CA MET A 119 -38.99 -22.26 22.86
C MET A 119 -37.47 -22.31 22.74
N THR A 120 -36.97 -21.80 21.63
CA THR A 120 -35.55 -21.56 21.34
C THR A 120 -35.17 -20.10 21.63
N GLU A 121 -33.88 -19.79 21.60
CA GLU A 121 -33.40 -18.40 21.70
C GLU A 121 -33.84 -17.56 20.50
N SER A 122 -33.89 -18.17 19.31
CA SER A 122 -34.45 -17.55 18.10
C SER A 122 -35.92 -17.14 18.26
N ASP A 123 -36.71 -17.92 19.00
CA ASP A 123 -38.11 -17.59 19.27
C ASP A 123 -38.24 -16.37 20.20
N CYS A 124 -37.35 -16.25 21.19
CA CYS A 124 -37.27 -15.06 22.05
C CYS A 124 -36.87 -13.81 21.24
N ALA A 125 -35.90 -13.93 20.32
CA ALA A 125 -35.52 -12.83 19.43
C ALA A 125 -36.66 -12.40 18.49
N LEU A 126 -37.47 -13.36 18.01
CA LEU A 126 -38.67 -13.06 17.23
C LEU A 126 -39.70 -12.27 18.05
N LEU A 127 -39.89 -12.62 19.32
CA LEU A 127 -40.76 -11.87 20.22
C LEU A 127 -40.23 -10.46 20.47
N ASP A 128 -38.92 -10.29 20.73
CA ASP A 128 -38.31 -8.98 20.94
C ASP A 128 -38.53 -8.04 19.75
N ALA A 129 -38.39 -8.56 18.53
CA ALA A 129 -38.65 -7.80 17.31
C ALA A 129 -40.13 -7.37 17.21
N ALA A 130 -41.06 -8.27 17.53
CA ALA A 130 -42.50 -8.00 17.46
C ALA A 130 -43.00 -7.03 18.55
N ALA A 131 -42.45 -7.15 19.76
CA ALA A 131 -42.84 -6.38 20.94
C ALA A 131 -41.84 -5.24 21.24
N GLY A 132 -41.06 -4.80 20.25
CA GLY A 132 -40.04 -3.76 20.46
C GLY A 132 -40.62 -2.41 20.93
N HIS A 133 -41.84 -2.08 20.49
CA HIS A 133 -42.53 -0.81 20.79
C HIS A 133 -43.91 -1.01 21.44
N THR A 134 -44.18 -2.24 21.88
CA THR A 134 -45.46 -2.67 22.46
C THR A 134 -45.18 -3.40 23.75
N ASP A 135 -45.79 -2.92 24.82
CA ASP A 135 -45.63 -3.45 26.17
C ASP A 135 -46.46 -4.72 26.40
N VAL A 136 -47.70 -4.68 25.91
CA VAL A 136 -48.67 -5.75 26.16
C VAL A 136 -48.38 -6.95 25.26
N VAL A 137 -47.93 -8.03 25.88
CA VAL A 137 -47.66 -9.33 25.27
C VAL A 137 -48.50 -10.40 25.94
N ILE A 138 -49.15 -11.24 25.14
CA ILE A 138 -49.90 -12.42 25.60
C ILE A 138 -49.26 -13.63 24.94
N ALA A 139 -48.83 -14.62 25.72
CA ALA A 139 -48.23 -15.84 25.20
C ALA A 139 -49.27 -16.97 25.11
N ALA A 140 -49.31 -17.65 23.97
CA ALA A 140 -50.25 -18.72 23.68
C ALA A 140 -49.51 -20.00 23.26
N VAL A 141 -49.74 -21.08 23.99
CA VAL A 141 -49.25 -22.42 23.63
C VAL A 141 -50.34 -23.14 22.84
N THR A 142 -50.09 -23.44 21.57
CA THR A 142 -51.08 -24.06 20.66
C THR A 142 -50.94 -25.57 20.57
N LYS A 143 -51.95 -26.23 19.99
CA LYS A 143 -51.99 -27.68 19.75
C LYS A 143 -52.02 -28.50 21.05
N ILE A 144 -52.61 -27.93 22.10
CA ILE A 144 -52.76 -28.61 23.39
C ILE A 144 -53.63 -29.87 23.31
N ASP A 145 -54.45 -29.99 22.26
CA ASP A 145 -55.27 -31.16 21.94
C ASP A 145 -54.44 -32.36 21.45
N LEU A 146 -53.24 -32.11 20.88
CA LEU A 146 -52.36 -33.15 20.35
C LEU A 146 -51.25 -33.56 21.33
N HIS A 147 -50.87 -32.67 22.24
CA HIS A 147 -49.68 -32.85 23.09
C HIS A 147 -50.07 -32.99 24.56
N ARG A 148 -50.12 -34.22 25.08
CA ARG A 148 -50.49 -34.50 26.50
C ARG A 148 -49.59 -33.78 27.53
N THR A 149 -48.31 -33.58 27.22
CA THR A 149 -47.32 -32.92 28.08
C THR A 149 -47.25 -31.39 27.88
N TRP A 150 -48.23 -30.76 27.21
CA TRP A 150 -48.20 -29.33 26.89
C TRP A 150 -48.00 -28.41 28.10
N ARG A 151 -48.44 -28.83 29.31
CA ARG A 151 -48.25 -28.06 30.54
C ARG A 151 -46.78 -27.97 30.97
N GLU A 152 -46.00 -29.02 30.74
CA GLU A 152 -44.55 -29.03 30.98
C GLU A 152 -43.84 -28.10 30.01
N VAL A 153 -44.23 -28.14 28.72
CA VAL A 153 -43.72 -27.22 27.69
C VAL A 153 -44.09 -25.77 28.02
N LEU A 154 -45.30 -25.50 28.49
CA LEU A 154 -45.71 -24.16 28.93
C LEU A 154 -44.86 -23.68 30.11
N ALA A 155 -44.62 -24.53 31.11
CA ALA A 155 -43.78 -24.19 32.26
C ALA A 155 -42.33 -23.89 31.83
N ALA A 156 -41.76 -24.72 30.95
CA ALA A 156 -40.43 -24.49 30.38
C ALA A 156 -40.36 -23.18 29.59
N ASN A 157 -41.37 -22.89 28.77
CA ASN A 157 -41.44 -21.65 27.99
C ASN A 157 -41.56 -20.42 28.88
N ARG A 158 -42.38 -20.48 29.94
CA ARG A 158 -42.53 -19.40 30.92
C ARG A 158 -41.22 -19.12 31.64
N ALA A 159 -40.52 -20.17 32.10
CA ALA A 159 -39.22 -20.03 32.74
C ALA A 159 -38.17 -19.43 31.79
N LYS A 160 -38.13 -19.91 30.55
CA LYS A 160 -37.22 -19.40 29.51
C LYS A 160 -37.47 -17.93 29.20
N LEU A 161 -38.74 -17.54 29.06
CA LEU A 161 -39.09 -16.16 28.72
C LEU A 161 -38.78 -15.20 29.88
N ALA A 162 -39.05 -15.62 31.12
CA ALA A 162 -38.69 -14.85 32.32
C ALA A 162 -37.18 -14.69 32.48
N ALA A 163 -36.39 -15.72 32.12
CA ALA A 163 -34.93 -15.66 32.12
C ALA A 163 -34.36 -14.79 30.98
N HIS A 164 -35.06 -14.69 29.85
CA HIS A 164 -34.62 -13.91 28.68
C HIS A 164 -34.67 -12.40 28.93
N ALA A 165 -35.76 -11.89 29.51
CA ALA A 165 -35.86 -10.48 29.89
C ALA A 165 -36.84 -10.28 31.06
N PRO A 166 -36.53 -9.40 32.05
CA PRO A 166 -37.41 -9.12 33.19
C PRO A 166 -38.84 -8.74 32.79
N ARG A 167 -38.98 -8.01 31.69
CA ARG A 167 -40.28 -7.56 31.14
C ARG A 167 -41.24 -8.70 30.82
N TYR A 168 -40.72 -9.90 30.55
CA TYR A 168 -41.53 -11.04 30.21
C TYR A 168 -41.92 -11.93 31.39
N GLY A 169 -41.41 -11.66 32.60
CA GLY A 169 -41.70 -12.45 33.79
C GLY A 169 -43.19 -12.46 34.18
N ALA A 170 -43.91 -11.38 33.85
CA ALA A 170 -45.33 -11.21 34.16
C ALA A 170 -46.27 -11.51 32.97
N VAL A 171 -45.76 -11.99 31.83
CA VAL A 171 -46.57 -12.25 30.63
C VAL A 171 -47.62 -13.34 30.91
N PRO A 172 -48.90 -13.12 30.61
CA PRO A 172 -49.92 -14.15 30.74
C PRO A 172 -49.70 -15.26 29.69
N TRP A 173 -49.74 -16.51 30.16
CA TRP A 173 -49.61 -17.71 29.35
C TRP A 173 -50.94 -18.47 29.30
N VAL A 174 -51.43 -18.76 28.10
CA VAL A 174 -52.68 -19.50 27.87
C VAL A 174 -52.48 -20.70 26.96
N GLY A 175 -53.16 -21.81 27.25
CA GLY A 175 -53.24 -22.98 26.37
C GLY A 175 -54.34 -22.79 25.32
N VAL A 176 -54.07 -23.16 24.07
CA VAL A 176 -54.97 -22.88 22.93
C VAL A 176 -55.11 -24.07 22.00
N ALA A 177 -56.35 -24.44 21.72
CA ALA A 177 -56.73 -25.37 20.66
C ALA A 177 -57.62 -24.64 19.64
N ALA A 178 -57.01 -23.89 18.73
CA ALA A 178 -57.73 -23.00 17.80
C ALA A 178 -58.40 -23.72 16.62
N ALA A 179 -57.82 -24.85 16.20
CA ALA A 179 -58.34 -25.75 15.18
C ALA A 179 -58.03 -27.19 15.62
N PRO A 180 -58.72 -27.69 16.67
CA PRO A 180 -58.40 -28.97 17.27
C PRO A 180 -58.65 -30.12 16.30
N GLN A 181 -57.82 -31.15 16.38
CA GLN A 181 -58.09 -32.45 15.76
C GLN A 181 -58.90 -33.35 16.70
N LEU A 182 -58.81 -33.09 18.02
CA LEU A 182 -59.53 -33.78 19.08
C LEU A 182 -60.26 -32.78 19.98
N GLY A 183 -61.58 -32.98 20.13
CA GLY A 183 -62.40 -32.19 21.05
C GLY A 183 -62.86 -30.82 20.51
N PRO A 184 -63.59 -30.04 21.33
CA PRO A 184 -64.07 -28.73 20.96
C PRO A 184 -62.95 -27.67 20.93
N PRO A 185 -63.09 -26.58 20.15
CA PRO A 185 -62.11 -25.49 20.13
C PRO A 185 -61.94 -24.85 21.52
N GLY A 186 -60.72 -24.91 22.06
CA GLY A 186 -60.35 -24.30 23.33
C GLY A 186 -59.65 -22.96 23.11
N VAL A 187 -60.41 -21.87 22.98
CA VAL A 187 -59.87 -20.51 22.72
C VAL A 187 -60.39 -19.46 23.70
N ASP A 188 -61.31 -19.82 24.59
CA ASP A 188 -62.02 -18.85 25.44
C ASP A 188 -61.08 -18.16 26.44
N ASP A 189 -60.10 -18.87 26.99
CA ASP A 189 -59.08 -18.27 27.87
C ASP A 189 -58.26 -17.20 27.14
N LEU A 190 -57.81 -17.48 25.90
CA LEU A 190 -57.10 -16.50 25.08
C LEU A 190 -57.98 -15.29 24.75
N VAL A 191 -59.25 -15.52 24.40
CA VAL A 191 -60.21 -14.45 24.11
C VAL A 191 -60.45 -13.59 25.35
N ALA A 192 -60.58 -14.20 26.52
CA ALA A 192 -60.74 -13.51 27.79
C ALA A 192 -59.50 -12.66 28.11
N THR A 193 -58.29 -13.22 28.01
CA THR A 193 -57.04 -12.49 28.25
C THR A 193 -56.87 -11.32 27.28
N VAL A 194 -57.08 -11.54 25.98
CA VAL A 194 -56.99 -10.46 24.97
C VAL A 194 -58.00 -9.35 25.25
N ARG A 195 -59.24 -9.69 25.63
CA ARG A 195 -60.26 -8.70 25.97
C ARG A 195 -59.89 -7.90 27.23
N THR A 196 -59.38 -8.58 28.26
CA THR A 196 -58.95 -7.93 29.51
C THR A 196 -57.81 -6.95 29.25
N GLU A 197 -56.79 -7.37 28.51
CA GLU A 197 -55.64 -6.50 28.20
C GLU A 197 -56.04 -5.32 27.31
N LEU A 198 -56.89 -5.53 26.29
CA LEU A 198 -57.39 -4.44 25.44
C LEU A 198 -58.29 -3.45 26.19
N ALA A 199 -58.96 -3.88 27.25
CA ALA A 199 -59.79 -3.04 28.09
C ALA A 199 -59.00 -2.33 29.21
N ALA A 200 -57.72 -2.67 29.41
CA ALA A 200 -56.91 -2.09 30.46
C ALA A 200 -56.72 -0.57 30.22
N PRO A 201 -57.05 0.30 31.19
CA PRO A 201 -57.03 1.75 30.98
C PRO A 201 -55.62 2.32 30.79
N ASP A 202 -54.58 1.56 31.17
CA ASP A 202 -53.18 1.96 31.15
C ASP A 202 -52.42 1.49 29.90
N ILE A 203 -53.06 0.74 29.00
CA ILE A 203 -52.42 0.16 27.81
C ILE A 203 -51.76 1.22 26.92
N ALA A 204 -52.42 2.37 26.73
CA ALA A 204 -51.88 3.48 25.95
C ALA A 204 -50.60 4.05 26.57
N ARG A 205 -50.60 4.19 27.92
CA ARG A 205 -49.47 4.68 28.70
C ARG A 205 -48.29 3.72 28.65
N ARG A 206 -48.50 2.44 28.98
CA ARG A 206 -47.46 1.40 28.97
C ARG A 206 -46.83 1.24 27.59
N ASN A 207 -47.66 1.17 26.55
CA ASN A 207 -47.18 1.13 25.18
C ASN A 207 -46.40 2.41 24.79
N ARG A 208 -46.79 3.59 25.29
CA ARG A 208 -46.04 4.83 25.03
C ARG A 208 -44.67 4.84 25.73
N LEU A 209 -44.60 4.42 26.99
CA LEU A 209 -43.35 4.22 27.73
C LEU A 209 -42.42 3.24 26.99
N ARG A 210 -42.97 2.14 26.47
CA ARG A 210 -42.19 1.17 25.70
C ARG A 210 -41.62 1.76 24.40
N ALA A 211 -42.40 2.59 23.72
CA ALA A 211 -41.92 3.30 22.54
C ALA A 211 -40.80 4.29 22.87
N TRP A 212 -40.88 4.98 24.01
CA TRP A 212 -39.81 5.83 24.53
C TRP A 212 -38.56 5.03 24.89
N HIS A 213 -38.69 3.90 25.59
CA HIS A 213 -37.57 3.03 25.91
C HIS A 213 -36.79 2.61 24.66
N ALA A 214 -37.50 2.11 23.64
CA ALA A 214 -36.89 1.74 22.35
C ALA A 214 -36.24 2.94 21.64
N GLY A 215 -36.92 4.10 21.62
CA GLY A 215 -36.40 5.32 21.02
C GLY A 215 -35.13 5.85 21.70
N LEU A 216 -35.07 5.81 23.03
CA LEU A 216 -33.92 6.25 23.83
C LEU A 216 -32.72 5.33 23.64
N LEU A 217 -32.93 4.01 23.61
CA LEU A 217 -31.87 3.05 23.28
C LEU A 217 -31.30 3.29 21.87
N LEU A 218 -32.16 3.50 20.87
CA LEU A 218 -31.74 3.82 19.51
C LEU A 218 -30.99 5.15 19.44
N ALA A 219 -31.45 6.17 20.16
CA ALA A 219 -30.77 7.45 20.26
C ALA A 219 -29.37 7.31 20.87
N GLY A 220 -29.24 6.58 21.98
CA GLY A 220 -27.95 6.30 22.62
C GLY A 220 -27.00 5.52 21.71
N GLN A 221 -27.50 4.47 21.04
CA GLN A 221 -26.73 3.71 20.06
C GLN A 221 -26.25 4.58 18.90
N ARG A 222 -27.08 5.53 18.43
CA ARG A 222 -26.69 6.47 17.37
C ARG A 222 -25.51 7.35 17.82
N PHE A 223 -25.59 7.97 19.01
CA PHE A 223 -24.48 8.78 19.53
C PHE A 223 -23.20 7.95 19.73
N ASN A 224 -23.32 6.71 20.20
CA ASN A 224 -22.18 5.81 20.34
C ASN A 224 -21.58 5.43 18.98
N ARG A 225 -22.40 5.15 17.97
CA ARG A 225 -21.94 4.83 16.60
C ARG A 225 -21.27 6.04 15.95
N ASP A 226 -21.85 7.22 16.09
CA ASP A 226 -21.31 8.47 15.56
C ASP A 226 -19.97 8.82 16.21
N ALA A 227 -19.83 8.61 17.53
CA ALA A 227 -18.58 8.78 18.27
C ALA A 227 -17.53 7.71 17.91
N ALA A 228 -17.94 6.45 17.75
CA ALA A 228 -17.05 5.36 17.36
C ALA A 228 -16.53 5.56 15.93
N GLY A 229 -17.37 6.05 15.01
CA GLY A 229 -16.96 6.48 13.68
C GLY A 229 -16.19 5.42 12.89
N ALA A 230 -16.69 4.18 12.79
CA ALA A 230 -15.98 3.06 12.16
C ALA A 230 -15.43 3.39 10.75
N GLY A 231 -16.24 3.99 9.88
CA GLY A 231 -15.78 4.41 8.54
C GLY A 231 -14.70 5.51 8.57
N ARG A 232 -14.79 6.43 9.54
CA ARG A 232 -13.76 7.46 9.75
C ARG A 232 -12.44 6.84 10.23
N ARG A 233 -12.50 5.86 11.13
CA ARG A 233 -11.30 5.14 11.61
C ARG A 233 -10.61 4.41 10.45
N ALA A 234 -11.37 3.69 9.63
CA ALA A 234 -10.84 3.05 8.43
C ALA A 234 -10.16 4.06 7.48
N ARG A 235 -10.76 5.25 7.28
CA ARG A 235 -10.13 6.31 6.47
C ARG A 235 -8.84 6.84 7.09
N VAL A 236 -8.82 7.08 8.40
CA VAL A 236 -7.62 7.53 9.13
C VAL A 236 -6.48 6.52 9.03
N ASP A 237 -6.78 5.22 9.15
CA ASP A 237 -5.78 4.18 9.03
C ASP A 237 -5.24 4.08 7.60
N GLY A 238 -6.11 4.18 6.59
CA GLY A 238 -5.69 4.28 5.19
C GLY A 238 -4.78 5.48 4.91
N LEU A 239 -5.07 6.66 5.49
CA LEU A 239 -4.22 7.84 5.36
C LEU A 239 -2.85 7.67 6.03
N ARG A 240 -2.77 6.96 7.16
CA ARG A 240 -1.49 6.66 7.83
C ARG A 240 -0.64 5.71 7.01
N GLU A 241 -1.27 4.70 6.40
CA GLU A 241 -0.60 3.78 5.48
C GLU A 241 -0.11 4.52 4.24
N GLU A 242 -0.94 5.38 3.65
CA GLU A 242 -0.54 6.22 2.51
C GLU A 242 0.67 7.10 2.88
N ARG A 243 0.63 7.80 4.02
CA ARG A 243 1.76 8.59 4.53
C ARG A 243 3.02 7.75 4.69
N GLY A 244 2.89 6.57 5.28
CA GLY A 244 4.00 5.61 5.43
C GLY A 244 4.58 5.20 4.08
N SER A 245 3.73 4.91 3.09
CA SER A 245 4.15 4.52 1.75
C SER A 245 4.89 5.63 1.00
N VAL A 246 4.47 6.90 1.18
CA VAL A 246 5.13 8.06 0.55
C VAL A 246 6.53 8.21 1.11
N LEU A 247 6.68 8.18 2.43
CA LEU A 247 7.99 8.28 3.08
C LEU A 247 8.90 7.10 2.76
N GLN A 248 8.34 5.90 2.68
CA GLN A 248 9.09 4.69 2.37
C GLN A 248 9.59 4.68 0.93
N ARG A 249 8.71 4.94 -0.05
CA ARG A 249 9.10 5.09 -1.46
C ARG A 249 10.16 6.17 -1.61
N ARG A 250 10.02 7.30 -0.92
CA ARG A 250 11.00 8.38 -0.98
C ARG A 250 12.38 7.94 -0.50
N ARG A 251 12.47 7.21 0.61
CA ARG A 251 13.74 6.65 1.12
C ARG A 251 14.35 5.67 0.12
N GLN A 252 13.54 4.77 -0.44
CA GLN A 252 14.00 3.78 -1.42
C GLN A 252 14.51 4.45 -2.69
N ASP A 253 13.79 5.43 -3.23
CA ASP A 253 14.18 6.16 -4.43
C ASP A 253 15.48 6.94 -4.22
N ARG A 254 15.64 7.59 -3.06
CA ARG A 254 16.86 8.33 -2.72
C ARG A 254 18.07 7.39 -2.67
N THR A 255 17.97 6.30 -1.91
CA THR A 255 19.05 5.32 -1.79
C THR A 255 19.35 4.66 -3.15
N GLY A 256 18.32 4.29 -3.91
CA GLY A 256 18.46 3.67 -5.23
C GLY A 256 19.17 4.58 -6.23
N ARG A 257 18.85 5.88 -6.26
CA ARG A 257 19.50 6.85 -7.14
C ARG A 257 20.97 7.09 -6.79
N THR A 258 21.31 7.18 -5.49
CA THR A 258 22.71 7.33 -5.06
C THR A 258 23.55 6.09 -5.41
N ILE A 259 22.97 4.89 -5.23
CA ILE A 259 23.63 3.64 -5.62
C ILE A 259 23.82 3.58 -7.14
N ALA A 260 22.79 3.94 -7.92
CA ALA A 260 22.87 3.98 -9.37
C ALA A 260 23.95 4.95 -9.86
N LEU A 261 24.03 6.17 -9.29
CA LEU A 261 25.07 7.15 -9.61
C LEU A 261 26.46 6.56 -9.39
N ARG A 262 26.70 5.97 -8.20
CA ARG A 262 28.01 5.38 -7.87
C ARG A 262 28.34 4.22 -8.81
N GLY A 263 27.37 3.36 -9.11
CA GLY A 263 27.53 2.25 -10.05
C GLY A 263 27.95 2.73 -11.44
N GLN A 264 27.25 3.71 -12.00
CA GLN A 264 27.54 4.27 -13.31
C GLN A 264 28.92 4.97 -13.37
N ILE A 265 29.29 5.72 -12.33
CA ILE A 265 30.62 6.36 -12.26
C ILE A 265 31.73 5.30 -12.21
N GLN A 266 31.59 4.24 -11.41
CA GLN A 266 32.60 3.20 -11.35
C GLN A 266 32.70 2.43 -12.67
N GLN A 267 31.57 2.14 -13.33
CA GLN A 267 31.55 1.51 -14.65
C GLN A 267 32.23 2.39 -15.70
N ALA A 268 31.88 3.68 -15.76
CA ALA A 268 32.49 4.65 -16.67
C ALA A 268 34.00 4.75 -16.43
N ARG A 269 34.46 4.79 -15.17
CA ARG A 269 35.89 4.80 -14.84
C ARG A 269 36.62 3.57 -15.40
N VAL A 270 36.06 2.38 -15.24
CA VAL A 270 36.67 1.14 -15.76
C VAL A 270 36.73 1.16 -17.28
N GLN A 271 35.64 1.55 -17.94
CA GLN A 271 35.56 1.64 -19.41
C GLN A 271 36.55 2.67 -19.96
N LEU A 272 36.67 3.84 -19.34
CA LEU A 272 37.58 4.89 -19.76
C LEU A 272 39.05 4.52 -19.55
N CYS A 273 39.40 3.88 -18.43
CA CYS A 273 40.75 3.35 -18.21
C CYS A 273 41.12 2.27 -19.25
N TYR A 274 40.17 1.39 -19.58
CA TYR A 274 40.37 0.40 -20.64
C TYR A 274 40.57 1.05 -22.01
N PHE A 275 39.73 2.03 -22.35
CA PHE A 275 39.82 2.79 -23.59
C PHE A 275 41.19 3.48 -23.73
N ALA A 276 41.64 4.19 -22.70
CA ALA A 276 42.96 4.85 -22.69
C ALA A 276 44.12 3.86 -22.89
N ARG A 277 44.08 2.71 -22.20
CA ARG A 277 45.11 1.66 -22.35
C ARG A 277 45.07 1.01 -23.74
N SER A 278 43.89 0.77 -24.29
CA SER A 278 43.72 0.23 -25.64
C SER A 278 44.30 1.18 -26.69
N ARG A 279 44.05 2.49 -26.57
CA ARG A 279 44.65 3.51 -27.44
C ARG A 279 46.17 3.57 -27.31
N CYS A 280 46.71 3.56 -26.09
CA CYS A 280 48.16 3.51 -25.88
C CYS A 280 48.80 2.23 -26.47
N ALA A 281 48.14 1.08 -26.33
CA ALA A 281 48.60 -0.17 -26.94
C ALA A 281 48.55 -0.14 -28.48
N SER A 282 47.52 0.45 -29.07
CA SER A 282 47.40 0.62 -30.51
C SER A 282 48.52 1.50 -31.07
N VAL A 283 48.76 2.66 -30.44
CA VAL A 283 49.82 3.59 -30.85
C VAL A 283 51.20 2.97 -30.68
N ARG A 284 51.39 2.16 -29.65
CA ARG A 284 52.62 1.39 -29.47
C ARG A 284 52.90 0.47 -30.65
N THR A 285 51.91 -0.28 -31.12
CA THR A 285 52.05 -1.16 -32.27
C THR A 285 52.31 -0.36 -33.54
N GLU A 286 51.56 0.73 -33.78
CA GLU A 286 51.73 1.66 -34.91
C GLU A 286 53.17 2.21 -34.96
N LEU A 287 53.66 2.78 -33.86
CA LEU A 287 55.01 3.34 -33.79
C LEU A 287 56.10 2.27 -33.91
N GLN A 288 55.87 1.04 -33.42
CA GLN A 288 56.82 -0.07 -33.56
C GLN A 288 56.92 -0.55 -35.02
N GLU A 289 55.79 -0.67 -35.71
CA GLU A 289 55.74 -0.99 -37.14
C GLU A 289 56.42 0.10 -37.98
N ASP A 290 56.17 1.37 -37.65
CA ASP A 290 56.83 2.51 -38.29
C ASP A 290 58.35 2.43 -38.11
N ILE A 291 58.86 2.18 -36.90
CA ILE A 291 60.30 2.05 -36.61
C ILE A 291 60.94 0.91 -37.42
N ALA A 292 60.26 -0.23 -37.54
CA ALA A 292 60.74 -1.36 -38.34
C ALA A 292 60.92 -1.01 -39.83
N GLY A 293 60.04 -0.15 -40.35
CA GLY A 293 60.06 0.37 -41.72
C GLY A 293 60.98 1.58 -41.98
N LEU A 294 61.53 2.22 -40.94
CA LEU A 294 62.27 3.48 -41.09
C LEU A 294 63.54 3.36 -41.96
N ALA A 295 63.64 4.24 -42.97
CA ALA A 295 64.86 4.49 -43.72
C ALA A 295 65.73 5.56 -43.03
N ARG A 296 67.05 5.50 -43.24
CA ARG A 296 68.04 6.32 -42.51
C ARG A 296 67.83 7.84 -42.60
N GLN A 297 67.23 8.33 -43.68
CA GLN A 297 66.95 9.76 -43.90
C GLN A 297 65.78 10.27 -43.05
N ARG A 298 64.84 9.40 -42.63
CA ARG A 298 63.64 9.78 -41.86
C ARG A 298 63.79 9.63 -40.34
N LEU A 299 64.96 9.16 -39.87
CA LEU A 299 65.24 9.00 -38.45
C LEU A 299 65.22 10.33 -37.67
N ALA A 300 65.54 11.45 -38.32
CA ALA A 300 65.56 12.77 -37.69
C ALA A 300 64.14 13.34 -37.47
N ASP A 301 63.18 12.98 -38.32
CA ASP A 301 61.81 13.53 -38.29
C ASP A 301 60.86 12.69 -37.41
N PHE A 302 61.25 11.47 -37.06
CA PHE A 302 60.44 10.53 -36.28
C PHE A 302 60.00 11.10 -34.93
N GLN A 303 60.85 11.89 -34.25
CA GLN A 303 60.48 12.51 -32.97
C GLN A 303 59.31 13.49 -33.13
N SER A 304 59.32 14.31 -34.18
CA SER A 304 58.27 15.30 -34.44
C SER A 304 56.96 14.61 -34.84
N TYR A 305 57.06 13.54 -35.64
CA TYR A 305 55.92 12.69 -35.99
C TYR A 305 55.30 12.02 -34.75
N ALA A 306 56.11 11.38 -33.90
CA ALA A 306 55.65 10.74 -32.68
C ALA A 306 55.01 11.75 -31.70
N ARG A 307 55.54 12.98 -31.63
CA ARG A 307 54.93 14.06 -30.83
C ARG A 307 53.53 14.41 -31.33
N GLY A 308 53.38 14.69 -32.63
CA GLY A 308 52.07 15.01 -33.21
C GLY A 308 51.07 13.88 -33.00
N ARG A 309 51.49 12.63 -33.19
CA ARG A 309 50.63 11.46 -32.99
C ARG A 309 50.19 11.29 -31.53
N ILE A 310 51.06 11.59 -30.57
CA ILE A 310 50.71 11.54 -29.16
C ILE A 310 49.72 12.63 -28.78
N ASP A 311 49.91 13.86 -29.28
CA ASP A 311 48.99 14.98 -29.02
C ASP A 311 47.58 14.70 -29.59
N GLU A 312 47.50 14.08 -30.78
CA GLU A 312 46.24 13.60 -31.36
C GLU A 312 45.52 12.61 -30.44
N ILE A 313 46.26 11.67 -29.84
CA ILE A 313 45.69 10.63 -28.97
C ILE A 313 45.24 11.21 -27.63
N VAL A 314 45.99 12.16 -27.07
CA VAL A 314 45.57 12.88 -25.86
C VAL A 314 44.26 13.63 -26.12
N THR A 315 44.11 14.23 -27.31
CA THR A 315 42.88 14.90 -27.73
C THR A 315 41.74 13.90 -27.91
N GLU A 316 41.97 12.80 -28.64
CA GLU A 316 40.97 11.75 -28.87
C GLU A 316 40.46 11.14 -27.55
N VAL A 317 41.37 10.86 -26.62
CA VAL A 317 41.00 10.33 -25.29
C VAL A 317 40.25 11.38 -24.48
N GLY A 318 40.64 12.66 -24.55
CA GLY A 318 39.93 13.77 -23.92
C GLY A 318 38.48 13.90 -24.41
N ASP A 319 38.27 13.81 -25.72
CA ASP A 319 36.96 13.84 -26.36
C ASP A 319 36.13 12.61 -26.00
N GLY A 320 36.74 11.42 -26.02
CA GLY A 320 36.09 10.16 -25.62
C GLY A 320 35.64 10.17 -24.16
N ILE A 321 36.45 10.71 -23.24
CA ILE A 321 36.06 10.91 -21.84
C ILE A 321 34.83 11.82 -21.76
N THR A 322 34.86 12.96 -22.46
CA THR A 322 33.76 13.92 -22.43
C THR A 322 32.46 13.32 -22.97
N ALA A 323 32.53 12.60 -24.10
CA ALA A 323 31.39 11.92 -24.69
C ALA A 323 30.78 10.86 -23.75
N GLN A 324 31.62 10.04 -23.11
CA GLN A 324 31.16 9.02 -22.16
C GLN A 324 30.49 9.65 -20.93
N LEU A 325 31.03 10.75 -20.40
CA LEU A 325 30.44 11.45 -19.25
C LEU A 325 29.08 12.08 -19.61
N VAL A 326 28.93 12.63 -20.82
CA VAL A 326 27.65 13.12 -21.35
C VAL A 326 26.62 11.99 -21.47
N GLU A 327 27.05 10.78 -21.87
CA GLU A 327 26.14 9.64 -21.92
C GLU A 327 25.67 9.23 -20.51
N VAL A 328 26.56 9.23 -19.52
CA VAL A 328 26.18 8.97 -18.11
C VAL A 328 25.19 10.00 -17.58
N SER A 329 25.38 11.29 -17.90
CA SER A 329 24.44 12.34 -17.49
C SER A 329 23.06 12.17 -18.15
N ARG A 330 23.04 11.76 -19.43
CA ARG A 330 21.82 11.46 -20.18
C ARG A 330 21.09 10.25 -19.60
N GLU A 331 21.78 9.14 -19.35
CA GLU A 331 21.20 7.93 -18.77
C GLU A 331 20.56 8.22 -17.40
N MET A 332 21.23 9.04 -16.60
CA MET A 332 20.72 9.49 -15.30
C MET A 332 19.67 10.60 -15.37
N SER A 333 19.40 11.14 -16.56
CA SER A 333 18.53 12.30 -16.78
C SER A 333 18.92 13.52 -15.93
N LEU A 334 20.23 13.71 -15.72
CA LEU A 334 20.80 14.84 -15.00
C LEU A 334 21.37 15.84 -16.01
N PRO A 335 20.78 17.04 -16.16
CA PRO A 335 21.32 18.05 -17.07
C PRO A 335 22.59 18.65 -16.47
N VAL A 336 23.74 18.07 -16.79
CA VAL A 336 25.06 18.53 -16.36
C VAL A 336 25.86 18.90 -17.60
N ASP A 337 26.41 20.11 -17.59
CA ASP A 337 27.40 20.54 -18.57
C ASP A 337 28.79 20.22 -18.04
N PHE A 338 29.58 19.50 -18.83
CA PHE A 338 30.94 19.09 -18.45
C PHE A 338 31.95 20.00 -19.14
N PRO A 339 32.78 20.74 -18.38
CA PRO A 339 33.75 21.65 -18.99
C PRO A 339 34.77 20.87 -19.86
N PRO A 340 35.17 21.43 -21.02
CA PRO A 340 36.19 20.83 -21.89
C PRO A 340 37.57 20.79 -21.23
N ALA A 341 38.45 19.92 -21.75
CA ALA A 341 39.75 19.58 -21.14
C ALA A 341 40.82 20.58 -21.50
N ASP A 342 40.66 21.85 -21.12
CA ASP A 342 41.59 22.88 -21.56
C ASP A 342 42.35 23.52 -20.37
N PRO A 343 43.70 23.43 -20.32
CA PRO A 343 44.61 22.75 -21.25
C PRO A 343 44.74 21.25 -21.00
N LEU A 344 44.87 20.47 -22.08
CA LEU A 344 45.24 19.06 -22.03
C LEU A 344 46.67 18.89 -21.46
N PRO A 345 46.94 17.85 -20.66
CA PRO A 345 48.24 17.66 -20.05
C PRO A 345 49.31 17.35 -21.10
N ALA A 346 50.42 18.10 -21.06
CA ALA A 346 51.57 17.86 -21.94
C ALA A 346 52.33 16.60 -21.52
N VAL A 347 52.66 15.74 -22.48
CA VAL A 347 53.45 14.52 -22.24
C VAL A 347 54.94 14.85 -22.26
N ALA A 348 55.68 14.41 -21.24
CA ALA A 348 57.11 14.60 -21.16
C ALA A 348 57.83 13.74 -22.20
N MET A 349 58.36 14.38 -23.25
CA MET A 349 59.07 13.70 -24.34
C MET A 349 60.52 14.21 -24.46
N PRO A 350 61.50 13.56 -23.81
CA PRO A 350 62.92 13.89 -23.98
C PRO A 350 63.39 13.56 -25.40
N ALA A 351 64.46 14.20 -25.89
CA ALA A 351 65.01 13.89 -27.21
C ALA A 351 65.70 12.52 -27.23
N PRO A 352 65.57 11.72 -28.31
CA PRO A 352 66.22 10.42 -28.39
C PRO A 352 67.76 10.57 -28.43
N PRO A 353 68.54 9.76 -27.69
CA PRO A 353 69.99 9.92 -27.55
C PRO A 353 70.77 9.40 -28.78
N LEU A 354 70.42 9.86 -29.99
CA LEU A 354 71.04 9.42 -31.25
C LEU A 354 72.41 10.07 -31.52
N ALA A 355 72.73 11.18 -30.86
CA ALA A 355 73.94 11.97 -31.13
C ALA A 355 75.22 11.37 -30.50
N SER A 356 75.12 10.79 -29.30
CA SER A 356 76.27 10.27 -28.55
C SER A 356 76.94 9.06 -29.22
N ARG A 357 76.17 8.24 -29.94
CA ARG A 357 76.68 7.03 -30.61
C ARG A 357 77.18 7.24 -32.04
N ARG A 358 77.05 8.44 -32.61
CA ARG A 358 77.70 8.78 -33.88
C ARG A 358 79.23 8.76 -33.75
N LEU A 359 79.75 9.06 -32.56
CA LEU A 359 81.17 8.97 -32.23
C LEU A 359 81.64 7.51 -32.15
N GLU A 360 80.84 6.65 -31.50
CA GLU A 360 81.05 5.19 -31.43
C GLU A 360 81.00 4.52 -32.82
N THR A 361 80.07 4.96 -33.67
CA THR A 361 79.96 4.47 -35.06
C THR A 361 81.16 4.87 -35.90
N ARG A 362 81.76 6.06 -35.68
CA ARG A 362 83.01 6.47 -36.36
C ARG A 362 84.19 5.60 -35.92
N LEU A 363 84.29 5.29 -34.63
CA LEU A 363 85.31 4.36 -34.10
C LEU A 363 85.13 2.94 -34.67
N MET A 364 83.89 2.45 -34.75
CA MET A 364 83.56 1.15 -35.35
C MET A 364 83.82 1.13 -36.86
N MET A 365 83.63 2.26 -37.56
CA MET A 365 83.97 2.40 -38.98
C MET A 365 85.49 2.26 -39.21
N VAL A 366 86.31 2.91 -38.37
CA VAL A 366 87.78 2.79 -38.45
C VAL A 366 88.21 1.34 -38.20
N LEU A 367 87.61 0.67 -37.21
CA LEU A 367 87.87 -0.74 -36.90
C LEU A 367 87.40 -1.70 -38.02
N GLY A 368 86.22 -1.46 -38.60
CA GLY A 368 85.65 -2.24 -39.70
C GLY A 368 86.42 -2.09 -41.01
N VAL A 369 86.95 -0.89 -41.29
CA VAL A 369 87.86 -0.63 -42.41
C VAL A 369 89.17 -1.42 -42.23
N GLY A 370 89.74 -1.43 -41.00
CA GLY A 370 90.93 -2.24 -40.70
C GLY A 370 90.71 -3.76 -40.83
N PHE A 371 89.56 -4.26 -40.37
CA PHE A 371 89.20 -5.67 -40.51
C PHE A 371 88.89 -6.08 -41.95
N GLY A 372 88.16 -5.26 -42.71
CA GLY A 372 87.86 -5.49 -44.12
C GLY A 372 89.12 -5.50 -45.00
N LEU A 373 90.09 -4.63 -44.70
CA LEU A 373 91.41 -4.64 -45.32
C LEU A 373 92.16 -5.95 -45.02
N GLY A 374 92.09 -6.46 -43.78
CA GLY A 374 92.72 -7.73 -43.36
C GLY A 374 92.11 -8.96 -44.05
N VAL A 375 90.78 -9.04 -44.16
CA VAL A 375 90.08 -10.14 -44.86
C VAL A 375 90.33 -10.10 -46.36
N ALA A 376 90.38 -8.91 -46.97
CA ALA A 376 90.73 -8.78 -48.38
C ALA A 376 92.15 -9.29 -48.67
N LEU A 377 93.11 -9.06 -47.77
CA LEU A 377 94.48 -9.55 -47.88
C LEU A 377 94.60 -11.08 -47.69
N THR A 378 93.77 -11.68 -46.81
CA THR A 378 93.77 -13.14 -46.63
C THR A 378 93.07 -13.87 -47.78
N LEU A 379 91.94 -13.37 -48.29
CA LEU A 379 91.28 -13.91 -49.49
C LEU A 379 92.14 -13.73 -50.75
N SER A 380 92.81 -12.57 -50.86
CA SER A 380 93.80 -12.29 -51.92
C SER A 380 94.93 -13.34 -51.92
N ARG A 381 95.44 -13.72 -50.74
CA ARG A 381 96.45 -14.79 -50.61
C ARG A 381 95.92 -16.18 -50.94
N LEU A 382 94.66 -16.46 -50.63
CA LEU A 382 94.04 -17.76 -50.91
C LEU A 382 93.77 -17.94 -52.42
N LEU A 383 93.32 -16.89 -53.10
CA LEU A 383 93.21 -16.86 -54.57
C LEU A 383 94.58 -16.97 -55.26
N ALA A 384 95.61 -16.35 -54.69
CA ALA A 384 96.98 -16.45 -55.20
C ALA A 384 97.57 -17.87 -55.07
N GLY A 385 97.05 -18.71 -54.17
CA GLY A 385 97.48 -20.10 -53.98
C GLY A 385 96.82 -21.12 -54.91
N LEU A 386 95.74 -20.76 -55.61
CA LEU A 386 94.92 -21.69 -56.41
C LEU A 386 95.23 -21.66 -57.92
N ALA A 387 96.07 -20.74 -58.41
CA ALA A 387 96.42 -20.66 -59.84
C ALA A 387 97.86 -20.13 -60.10
N PRO A 388 98.89 -20.98 -60.08
CA PRO A 388 100.24 -20.60 -60.48
C PRO A 388 100.34 -20.62 -62.01
N GLY A 389 99.89 -19.56 -62.69
CA GLY A 389 100.04 -19.47 -64.15
C GLY A 389 99.25 -18.39 -64.90
N LEU A 390 98.52 -17.50 -64.21
CA LEU A 390 97.78 -16.40 -64.84
C LEU A 390 98.60 -15.11 -64.87
N ASP A 391 98.51 -14.36 -65.97
CA ASP A 391 99.21 -13.09 -66.21
C ASP A 391 99.11 -12.11 -65.04
N LEU A 392 100.24 -11.42 -64.78
CA LEU A 392 100.43 -10.47 -63.68
C LEU A 392 99.35 -9.35 -63.63
N GLY A 393 98.71 -9.04 -64.76
CA GLY A 393 97.63 -8.06 -64.84
C GLY A 393 96.30 -8.52 -64.23
N LEU A 394 95.93 -9.80 -64.38
CA LEU A 394 94.67 -10.33 -63.84
C LEU A 394 94.73 -10.54 -62.32
N THR A 395 95.90 -10.88 -61.78
CA THR A 395 96.10 -11.06 -60.34
C THR A 395 96.00 -9.73 -59.58
N LEU A 396 96.62 -8.66 -60.08
CA LEU A 396 96.46 -7.30 -59.53
C LEU A 396 95.02 -6.80 -59.59
N ALA A 397 94.31 -7.05 -60.69
CA ALA A 397 92.89 -6.71 -60.83
C ALA A 397 92.00 -7.49 -59.84
N GLY A 398 92.29 -8.77 -59.60
CA GLY A 398 91.59 -9.60 -58.61
C GLY A 398 91.80 -9.13 -57.16
N ILE A 399 93.00 -8.69 -56.81
CA ILE A 399 93.31 -8.12 -55.48
C ILE A 399 92.55 -6.81 -55.25
N LEU A 400 92.56 -5.90 -56.24
CA LEU A 400 91.77 -4.66 -56.17
C LEU A 400 90.28 -4.97 -56.04
N GLY A 401 89.77 -5.94 -56.81
CA GLY A 401 88.39 -6.40 -56.72
C GLY A 401 88.02 -6.91 -55.32
N CYS A 402 88.86 -7.75 -54.72
CA CYS A 402 88.64 -8.29 -53.37
C CYS A 402 88.66 -7.20 -52.28
N VAL A 403 89.52 -6.19 -52.40
CA VAL A 403 89.56 -5.05 -51.46
C VAL A 403 88.30 -4.18 -51.59
N VAL A 404 87.87 -3.88 -52.81
CA VAL A 404 86.63 -3.10 -53.04
C VAL A 404 85.41 -3.86 -52.51
N VAL A 405 85.31 -5.16 -52.79
CA VAL A 405 84.20 -5.99 -52.30
C VAL A 405 84.25 -6.13 -50.77
N GLY A 406 85.43 -6.36 -50.18
CA GLY A 406 85.62 -6.44 -48.72
C GLY A 406 85.25 -5.13 -48.00
N LEU A 407 85.64 -3.98 -48.55
CA LEU A 407 85.25 -2.66 -48.03
C LEU A 407 83.76 -2.41 -48.21
N ALA A 408 83.17 -2.78 -49.35
CA ALA A 408 81.74 -2.64 -49.60
C ALA A 408 80.90 -3.48 -48.62
N VAL A 409 81.30 -4.73 -48.36
CA VAL A 409 80.65 -5.61 -47.37
C VAL A 409 80.85 -5.08 -45.95
N ALA A 410 82.05 -4.61 -45.59
CA ALA A 410 82.31 -4.02 -44.27
C ALA A 410 81.48 -2.74 -44.05
N LEU A 411 81.44 -1.84 -45.05
CA LEU A 411 80.58 -0.66 -45.05
C LEU A 411 79.11 -1.04 -44.96
N TRP A 412 78.67 -2.09 -45.67
CA TRP A 412 77.31 -2.59 -45.60
C TRP A 412 76.97 -3.12 -44.20
N VAL A 413 77.80 -3.99 -43.60
CA VAL A 413 77.60 -4.54 -42.25
C VAL A 413 77.61 -3.46 -41.17
N VAL A 414 78.55 -2.51 -41.23
CA VAL A 414 78.59 -1.38 -40.28
C VAL A 414 77.36 -0.48 -40.47
N ARG A 415 76.93 -0.26 -41.72
CA ARG A 415 75.74 0.54 -42.04
C ARG A 415 74.45 -0.15 -41.61
N THR A 416 74.32 -1.47 -41.76
CA THR A 416 73.16 -2.25 -41.30
C THR A 416 73.13 -2.37 -39.78
N ARG A 417 74.26 -2.66 -39.12
CA ARG A 417 74.35 -2.67 -37.64
C ARG A 417 74.07 -1.31 -37.02
N ALA A 418 74.58 -0.23 -37.61
CA ALA A 418 74.29 1.12 -37.13
C ALA A 418 72.80 1.45 -37.29
N LEU A 419 72.17 1.05 -38.41
CA LEU A 419 70.71 1.18 -38.60
C LEU A 419 69.91 0.37 -37.57
N LEU A 420 70.29 -0.88 -37.29
CA LEU A 420 69.63 -1.72 -36.29
C LEU A 420 69.82 -1.18 -34.86
N ALA A 421 70.99 -0.62 -34.54
CA ALA A 421 71.26 0.00 -33.26
C ALA A 421 70.48 1.31 -33.07
N ASP A 422 70.39 2.15 -34.12
CA ASP A 422 69.56 3.36 -34.11
C ASP A 422 68.08 3.02 -33.91
N ARG A 423 67.58 1.95 -34.55
CA ARG A 423 66.22 1.43 -34.35
C ARG A 423 65.99 0.93 -32.92
N ALA A 424 66.91 0.17 -32.33
CA ALA A 424 66.79 -0.30 -30.95
C ALA A 424 66.74 0.86 -29.93
N VAL A 425 67.48 1.96 -30.19
CA VAL A 425 67.40 3.18 -29.38
C VAL A 425 66.04 3.85 -29.51
N LEU A 426 65.48 3.94 -30.72
CA LEU A 426 64.14 4.48 -30.95
C LEU A 426 63.05 3.60 -30.35
N GLU A 427 63.15 2.28 -30.41
CA GLU A 427 62.23 1.35 -29.76
C GLU A 427 62.21 1.56 -28.24
N ARG A 428 63.41 1.67 -27.63
CA ARG A 428 63.52 1.93 -26.19
C ARG A 428 62.96 3.30 -25.80
N TRP A 429 63.31 4.33 -26.56
CA TRP A 429 62.79 5.68 -26.35
C TRP A 429 61.26 5.74 -26.49
N THR A 430 60.70 5.10 -27.52
CA THR A 430 59.25 5.03 -27.75
C THR A 430 58.54 4.33 -26.61
N ALA A 431 59.12 3.23 -26.08
CA ALA A 431 58.58 2.55 -24.91
C ALA A 431 58.54 3.45 -23.66
N ASP A 432 59.60 4.25 -23.42
CA ASP A 432 59.65 5.19 -22.29
C ASP A 432 58.64 6.34 -22.45
N VAL A 433 58.50 6.88 -23.67
CA VAL A 433 57.49 7.90 -23.99
C VAL A 433 56.06 7.37 -23.83
N LEU A 434 55.78 6.17 -24.32
CA LEU A 434 54.45 5.54 -24.21
C LEU A 434 54.08 5.20 -22.76
N SER A 435 55.09 4.88 -21.93
CA SER A 435 54.91 4.74 -20.48
C SER A 435 54.47 6.07 -19.86
N SER A 436 55.14 7.18 -20.21
CA SER A 436 54.73 8.52 -19.75
C SER A 436 53.34 8.88 -20.24
N LEU A 437 53.01 8.60 -21.51
CA LEU A 437 51.67 8.81 -22.06
C LEU A 437 50.61 8.03 -21.27
N GLY A 438 50.86 6.75 -20.98
CA GLY A 438 49.97 5.91 -20.19
C GLY A 438 49.65 6.55 -18.83
N CYS A 439 50.68 6.99 -18.09
CA CYS A 439 50.51 7.69 -16.82
C CYS A 439 49.70 8.98 -16.96
N THR A 440 50.00 9.80 -17.98
CA THR A 440 49.29 11.05 -18.23
C THR A 440 47.82 10.82 -18.57
N LEU A 441 47.50 9.82 -19.40
CA LEU A 441 46.12 9.46 -19.74
C LEU A 441 45.35 8.90 -18.53
N GLU A 442 45.98 8.05 -17.71
CA GLU A 442 45.35 7.55 -16.47
C GLU A 442 45.05 8.67 -15.49
N GLN A 443 45.97 9.64 -15.35
CA GLN A 443 45.76 10.85 -14.53
C GLN A 443 44.64 11.73 -15.11
N LEU A 444 44.58 11.88 -16.44
CA LEU A 444 43.50 12.62 -17.11
C LEU A 444 42.14 11.97 -16.84
N VAL A 445 42.01 10.65 -17.03
CA VAL A 445 40.76 9.92 -16.73
C VAL A 445 40.38 10.10 -15.26
N ALA A 446 41.31 9.92 -14.32
CA ALA A 446 41.02 10.02 -12.89
C ALA A 446 40.54 11.42 -12.49
N SER A 447 41.23 12.47 -12.94
CA SER A 447 40.87 13.86 -12.63
C SER A 447 39.53 14.25 -13.26
N ARG A 448 39.27 13.84 -14.51
CA ARG A 448 38.01 14.11 -15.21
C ARG A 448 36.82 13.39 -14.59
N VAL A 449 36.96 12.11 -14.27
CA VAL A 449 35.89 11.33 -13.64
C VAL A 449 35.57 11.89 -12.26
N LEU A 450 36.58 12.31 -11.48
CA LEU A 450 36.36 12.92 -10.16
C LEU A 450 35.63 14.27 -10.27
N ALA A 451 36.01 15.13 -11.22
CA ALA A 451 35.32 16.39 -11.47
C ALA A 451 33.87 16.17 -11.96
N ALA A 452 33.64 15.14 -12.77
CA ALA A 452 32.31 14.77 -13.22
C ALA A 452 31.44 14.22 -12.07
N GLU A 453 32.02 13.40 -11.18
CA GLU A 453 31.33 12.86 -9.99
C GLU A 453 30.80 13.97 -9.09
N THR A 454 31.59 15.02 -8.83
CA THR A 454 31.14 16.14 -8.01
C THR A 454 30.01 16.92 -8.67
N LEU A 455 30.11 17.21 -9.97
CA LEU A 455 29.04 17.88 -10.73
C LEU A 455 27.75 17.05 -10.75
N LEU A 456 27.83 15.76 -11.09
CA LEU A 456 26.69 14.84 -11.10
C LEU A 456 26.07 14.70 -9.71
N ALA A 457 26.87 14.62 -8.64
CA ALA A 457 26.37 14.59 -7.28
C ALA A 457 25.58 15.87 -6.95
N THR A 458 26.11 17.07 -7.27
CA THR A 458 25.40 18.33 -7.01
C THR A 458 24.08 18.44 -7.78
N ALA A 459 24.05 18.03 -9.05
CA ALA A 459 22.82 17.98 -9.84
C ALA A 459 21.81 16.97 -9.25
N LEU A 460 22.29 15.81 -8.78
CA LEU A 460 21.45 14.83 -8.10
C LEU A 460 20.84 15.42 -6.83
N TRP A 461 21.61 16.12 -5.99
CA TRP A 461 21.11 16.80 -4.80
C TRP A 461 20.00 17.82 -5.12
N GLY A 462 20.18 18.64 -6.15
CA GLY A 462 19.14 19.59 -6.58
C GLY A 462 17.84 18.91 -7.01
N SER A 463 17.94 17.79 -7.74
CA SER A 463 16.77 16.99 -8.12
C SER A 463 16.10 16.32 -6.91
N ASP A 464 16.89 15.89 -5.93
CA ASP A 464 16.44 15.24 -4.70
C ASP A 464 15.67 16.23 -3.81
N GLU A 465 16.12 17.48 -3.73
CA GLU A 465 15.45 18.55 -2.98
C GLU A 465 14.07 18.86 -3.59
N ALA A 466 13.97 18.99 -4.91
CA ALA A 466 12.70 19.22 -5.58
C ALA A 466 11.72 18.03 -5.43
N ALA A 467 12.22 16.80 -5.37
CA ALA A 467 11.41 15.62 -5.08
C ALA A 467 11.03 15.55 -3.58
N ASN A 468 11.91 15.98 -2.68
CA ASN A 468 11.66 16.05 -1.24
C ASN A 468 10.57 17.09 -0.92
N ALA A 469 10.63 18.27 -1.54
CA ALA A 469 9.61 19.31 -1.42
C ALA A 469 8.23 18.81 -1.88
N ARG A 470 8.16 18.05 -2.99
CA ARG A 470 6.92 17.43 -3.46
C ARG A 470 6.37 16.39 -2.48
N ALA A 471 7.23 15.51 -1.95
CA ALA A 471 6.82 14.53 -0.95
C ALA A 471 6.36 15.20 0.36
N ALA A 472 7.05 16.25 0.81
CA ALA A 472 6.68 17.03 1.97
C ALA A 472 5.32 17.73 1.78
N ALA A 473 5.04 18.27 0.59
CA ALA A 473 3.74 18.83 0.26
C ALA A 473 2.62 17.78 0.32
N GLN A 474 2.85 16.57 -0.21
CA GLN A 474 1.89 15.46 -0.13
C GLN A 474 1.65 15.02 1.32
N VAL A 475 2.71 14.87 2.13
CA VAL A 475 2.59 14.53 3.55
C VAL A 475 1.82 15.61 4.31
N SER A 476 2.09 16.89 4.03
CA SER A 476 1.35 18.01 4.64
C SER A 476 -0.14 17.97 4.31
N ALA A 477 -0.50 17.64 3.07
CA ALA A 477 -1.89 17.43 2.66
C ALA A 477 -2.55 16.29 3.45
N ILE A 478 -1.89 15.13 3.54
CA ILE A 478 -2.38 13.98 4.34
C ILE A 478 -2.52 14.37 5.82
N ASP A 479 -1.53 15.05 6.39
CA ASP A 479 -1.56 15.49 7.79
C ASP A 479 -2.67 16.51 8.04
N SER A 480 -3.07 17.30 7.04
CA SER A 480 -4.23 18.20 7.12
C SER A 480 -5.55 17.43 7.19
N GLU A 481 -5.74 16.42 6.36
CA GLU A 481 -6.92 15.56 6.36
C GLU A 481 -7.01 14.76 7.68
N LEU A 482 -5.88 14.25 8.18
CA LEU A 482 -5.80 13.58 9.49
C LEU A 482 -6.25 14.52 10.63
N ARG A 483 -5.82 15.78 10.62
CA ARG A 483 -6.24 16.79 11.61
C ARG A 483 -7.73 17.09 11.53
N GLU A 484 -8.31 17.14 10.33
CA GLU A 484 -9.75 17.33 10.15
C GLU A 484 -10.56 16.15 10.70
N HIS A 485 -10.13 14.92 10.41
CA HIS A 485 -10.77 13.72 10.96
C HIS A 485 -10.66 13.66 12.48
N ALA A 486 -9.51 14.04 13.06
CA ALA A 486 -9.32 14.13 14.51
C ALA A 486 -10.26 15.16 15.15
N ARG A 487 -10.36 16.37 14.58
CA ARG A 487 -11.29 17.41 15.05
C ARG A 487 -12.75 16.93 15.00
N ALA A 488 -13.13 16.26 13.91
CA ALA A 488 -14.50 15.80 13.76
C ALA A 488 -14.81 14.56 14.63
N ALA A 489 -13.82 13.72 14.97
CA ALA A 489 -13.96 12.67 15.99
C ALA A 489 -14.14 13.27 17.39
N ALA A 490 -13.31 14.26 17.75
CA ALA A 490 -13.44 14.97 19.03
C ALA A 490 -14.81 15.65 19.18
N ARG A 491 -15.34 16.27 18.12
CA ARG A 491 -16.70 16.85 18.12
C ARG A 491 -17.78 15.80 18.33
N ALA A 492 -17.66 14.62 17.71
CA ALA A 492 -18.62 13.53 17.87
C ALA A 492 -18.59 12.95 19.29
N ALA A 493 -17.40 12.73 19.85
CA ALA A 493 -17.22 12.30 21.24
C ALA A 493 -17.79 13.33 22.23
N ALA A 494 -17.47 14.61 22.05
CA ALA A 494 -18.00 15.68 22.89
C ALA A 494 -19.53 15.79 22.82
N ARG A 495 -20.14 15.54 21.64
CA ARG A 495 -21.60 15.47 21.51
C ARG A 495 -22.18 14.29 22.28
N ARG A 496 -21.60 13.09 22.14
CA ARG A 496 -22.00 11.92 22.94
C ARG A 496 -21.92 12.23 24.44
N ASP A 497 -20.82 12.81 24.91
CA ASP A 497 -20.61 13.07 26.34
C ASP A 497 -21.60 14.09 26.91
N ARG A 498 -22.05 15.05 26.09
CA ARG A 498 -23.09 15.99 26.48
C ARG A 498 -24.49 15.38 26.52
N GLU A 499 -24.85 14.56 25.53
CA GLU A 499 -26.23 14.08 25.35
C GLU A 499 -26.52 12.75 26.09
N MET A 500 -25.52 11.89 26.28
CA MET A 500 -25.69 10.56 26.88
C MET A 500 -26.22 10.57 28.32
N PRO A 501 -25.79 11.49 29.22
CA PRO A 501 -26.33 11.53 30.58
C PRO A 501 -27.84 11.76 30.61
N THR A 502 -28.36 12.66 29.77
CA THR A 502 -29.80 12.94 29.65
C THR A 502 -30.57 11.73 29.12
N ILE A 503 -30.03 11.05 28.10
CA ILE A 503 -30.64 9.81 27.57
C ILE A 503 -30.70 8.73 28.63
N ARG A 504 -29.63 8.55 29.42
CA ARG A 504 -29.57 7.55 30.49
C ARG A 504 -30.55 7.86 31.62
N ALA A 505 -30.65 9.11 32.04
CA ALA A 505 -31.61 9.54 33.06
C ALA A 505 -33.06 9.34 32.59
N ALA A 506 -33.36 9.68 31.33
CA ALA A 506 -34.68 9.44 30.74
C ALA A 506 -35.00 7.94 30.64
N LEU A 507 -34.01 7.11 30.26
CA LEU A 507 -34.19 5.66 30.19
C LEU A 507 -34.44 5.05 31.56
N GLU A 508 -33.71 5.50 32.59
CA GLU A 508 -33.92 5.08 33.98
C GLU A 508 -35.33 5.43 34.48
N ALA A 509 -35.80 6.66 34.22
CA ALA A 509 -37.16 7.07 34.56
C ALA A 509 -38.24 6.23 33.84
N VAL A 510 -38.05 5.95 32.55
CA VAL A 510 -38.97 5.09 31.78
C VAL A 510 -38.96 3.65 32.32
N CYS A 511 -37.80 3.10 32.66
CA CYS A 511 -37.71 1.75 33.26
C CYS A 511 -38.37 1.70 34.65
N ALA A 512 -38.26 2.76 35.45
CA ALA A 512 -38.97 2.88 36.73
C ALA A 512 -40.48 2.85 36.53
N GLU A 513 -41.00 3.62 35.57
CA GLU A 513 -42.44 3.67 35.27
C GLU A 513 -42.99 2.38 34.65
N LEU A 514 -42.13 1.55 34.07
CA LEU A 514 -42.46 0.21 33.57
C LEU A 514 -42.32 -0.88 34.64
N GLY A 515 -41.84 -0.55 35.85
CA GLY A 515 -41.60 -1.54 36.91
C GLY A 515 -40.40 -2.46 36.64
N GLU A 516 -39.50 -2.05 35.73
CA GLU A 516 -38.30 -2.81 35.32
C GLU A 516 -37.04 -2.37 36.06
N SER A 517 -37.20 -1.56 37.11
CA SER A 517 -36.10 -1.10 37.96
C SER A 517 -35.56 -2.26 38.79
N GLY A 518 -34.47 -2.84 38.31
CA GLY A 518 -33.59 -3.69 39.11
C GLY A 518 -33.38 -5.09 38.53
N THR A 519 -32.43 -5.22 37.61
CA THR A 519 -31.48 -6.36 37.50
C THR A 519 -30.56 -6.16 36.29
N SER A 520 -29.61 -5.22 36.38
CA SER A 520 -28.34 -5.35 35.65
C SER A 520 -27.29 -4.38 36.22
N SER A 521 -26.54 -4.87 37.19
CA SER A 521 -25.11 -4.56 37.30
C SER A 521 -24.39 -5.89 37.36
N GLY A 522 -24.47 -6.61 36.23
CA GLY A 522 -23.70 -7.82 35.97
C GLY A 522 -22.86 -7.56 34.73
N THR A 523 -21.79 -6.78 34.89
CA THR A 523 -20.65 -6.81 33.98
C THR A 523 -20.19 -8.25 33.82
N ALA A 524 -20.60 -8.90 32.74
CA ALA A 524 -19.93 -10.08 32.23
C ALA A 524 -18.56 -9.64 31.71
N THR A 525 -17.61 -9.54 32.63
CA THR A 525 -16.18 -9.65 32.32
C THR A 525 -15.98 -11.02 31.65
N PRO A 526 -15.34 -11.11 30.47
CA PRO A 526 -14.93 -12.41 29.95
C PRO A 526 -13.87 -12.96 30.90
N GLY A 527 -14.26 -13.97 31.67
CA GLY A 527 -13.33 -14.75 32.47
C GLY A 527 -12.35 -15.45 31.54
N THR A 528 -11.10 -14.99 31.54
CA THR A 528 -9.95 -15.78 31.11
C THR A 528 -9.91 -17.06 31.95
N ALA A 529 -10.26 -18.18 31.33
CA ALA A 529 -10.04 -19.49 31.88
C ALA A 529 -8.53 -19.76 31.95
N THR A 530 -7.95 -19.52 33.12
CA THR A 530 -6.72 -20.19 33.55
C THR A 530 -7.07 -21.59 34.02
N ALA A 531 -6.77 -22.59 33.19
CA ALA A 531 -6.54 -23.96 33.63
C ALA A 531 -5.10 -24.31 33.24
N GLY A 532 -4.26 -24.52 34.26
CA GLY A 532 -2.86 -24.89 34.10
C GLY A 532 -2.66 -26.37 33.78
N GLY A 533 -1.43 -26.70 33.41
CA GLY A 533 -0.90 -28.06 33.42
C GLY A 533 -0.18 -28.44 32.14
N GLY A 534 1.13 -28.18 32.06
CA GLY A 534 1.94 -28.65 30.94
C GLY A 534 3.42 -28.30 31.02
N ALA A 535 4.16 -29.12 31.77
CA ALA A 535 5.58 -29.45 31.61
C ALA A 535 6.63 -28.31 31.62
N GLY A 536 7.32 -28.20 32.75
CA GLY A 536 8.62 -27.54 32.83
C GLY A 536 9.74 -28.44 32.28
N LEU A 537 10.61 -27.84 31.46
CA LEU A 537 12.01 -28.24 31.25
C LEU A 537 12.87 -26.98 31.12
N PRO A 538 14.15 -27.04 31.50
CA PRO A 538 14.88 -25.89 32.02
C PRO A 538 15.54 -25.04 30.93
N ARG A 539 15.63 -23.73 31.19
CA ARG A 539 16.45 -22.81 30.39
C ARG A 539 17.93 -23.03 30.69
N HIS A 540 18.67 -23.46 29.66
CA HIS A 540 20.10 -23.21 29.57
C HIS A 540 20.35 -21.71 29.44
N SER A 541 21.12 -21.17 30.37
CA SER A 541 21.76 -19.87 30.28
C SER A 541 23.12 -20.08 29.61
N GLU A 542 23.26 -19.65 28.37
CA GLU A 542 24.57 -19.37 27.78
C GLU A 542 24.64 -17.91 27.34
N ALA A 543 25.70 -17.28 27.82
CA ALA A 543 26.16 -15.97 27.45
C ALA A 543 26.69 -15.93 26.02
N ASN A 544 26.63 -14.77 25.37
CA ASN A 544 27.81 -13.94 25.08
C ASN A 544 27.69 -13.14 23.76
N GLY A 545 27.90 -11.83 23.87
CA GLY A 545 28.62 -11.01 22.88
C GLY A 545 27.83 -10.44 21.69
N ARG A 546 28.05 -9.22 21.20
CA ARG A 546 28.98 -8.13 21.54
C ARG A 546 28.44 -6.84 20.93
N ASP A 547 28.62 -5.74 21.65
CA ASP A 547 28.69 -4.38 21.11
C ASP A 547 29.92 -4.23 20.20
N PHE A 548 29.75 -3.47 19.11
CA PHE A 548 30.84 -2.75 18.47
C PHE A 548 30.35 -1.34 18.14
N GLY A 549 30.90 -0.38 18.88
CA GLY A 549 30.90 1.05 18.56
C GLY A 549 32.31 1.57 18.72
N SER A 550 32.97 1.85 17.59
CA SER A 550 34.06 2.81 17.36
C SER A 550 34.25 2.93 15.85
#